data_AF-A0A649UI89-F1
#
_entry.id   AF-A0A649UI89-F1
#
_cell.length_a   1.000
_cell.length_b   1.000
_cell.length_c   1.000
_cell.angle_alpha   90.00
_cell.angle_beta   90.00
_cell.angle_gamma   90.00
#
_symmetry.space_group_name_H-M   'P 1'
#
loop_
_entity.id
_entity.type
_entity.pdbx_description
1 polymer ?
#
loop_
_entity_poly.entity_id
_entity_poly.type
_entity_poly.pdbx_seq_one_letter_code
_entity_poly.pdbx_strand_id
1 'polypeptide(L)'
;YSGVEVRVTPARTEIIIMATKTQQVLGEKGRRIRELTAMVQKRFNFEPGRIELYAEKVATRGLCAIAQAESLRYKLTGGLAVRRACYGVLRFIMESGAKGCEVVVSG
;
A
#
# COMPACT_ATOMS: atom_id res chain seq x y z
N TYR A 1 -0.25 -1.04 2.16
CA TYR A 1 0.30 -0.21 1.05
C TYR A 1 0.65 -1.14 -0.11
N SER A 2 0.58 -0.67 -1.35
CA SER A 2 0.85 -1.50 -2.54
C SER A 2 1.75 -0.84 -3.57
N GLY A 3 1.76 0.49 -3.63
CA GLY A 3 2.63 1.24 -4.52
C GLY A 3 2.25 2.71 -4.56
N VAL A 4 3.01 3.48 -5.31
CA VAL A 4 2.75 4.88 -5.60
C VAL A 4 3.01 5.14 -7.08
N GLU A 5 2.11 5.88 -7.72
CA GLU A 5 2.30 6.40 -9.08
C GLU A 5 2.39 7.92 -8.98
N VAL A 6 3.40 8.51 -9.63
CA VAL A 6 3.60 9.96 -9.64
C VAL A 6 3.38 10.45 -11.06
N ARG A 7 2.40 11.32 -11.24
CA ARG A 7 2.13 11.99 -12.52
C ARG A 7 2.55 13.44 -12.39
N VAL A 8 3.56 13.81 -13.15
CA VAL A 8 4.08 15.18 -13.16
C VAL A 8 3.54 15.89 -14.38
N THR A 9 2.77 16.95 -14.15
CA THR A 9 2.40 17.91 -15.20
C THR A 9 3.05 19.26 -14.91
N PRO A 10 3.27 20.11 -15.93
CA PRO A 10 3.80 21.46 -15.71
C PRO A 10 2.95 22.34 -14.79
N ALA A 11 1.67 22.00 -14.61
CA ALA A 11 0.75 22.71 -13.72
C ALA A 11 0.74 22.10 -12.31
N ARG A 12 0.68 20.77 -12.19
CA ARG A 12 0.51 20.05 -10.91
C ARG A 12 1.24 18.71 -10.89
N THR A 13 1.68 18.32 -9.70
CA THR A 13 2.20 16.97 -9.42
C THR A 13 1.13 16.18 -8.68
N GLU A 14 0.65 15.11 -9.30
CA GLU A 14 -0.34 14.21 -8.72
C GLU A 14 0.37 12.97 -8.19
N ILE A 15 0.07 12.59 -6.95
CA ILE A 15 0.63 11.40 -6.31
C ILE A 15 -0.51 10.45 -5.99
N ILE A 16 -0.57 9.32 -6.70
CA ILE A 16 -1.61 8.31 -6.55
C ILE A 16 -1.07 7.19 -5.67
N ILE A 17 -1.60 7.08 -4.45
CA ILE A 17 -1.25 6.05 -3.49
C ILE A 17 -2.16 4.85 -3.71
N MET A 18 -1.59 3.75 -4.20
CA MET A 18 -2.30 2.49 -4.33
C MET A 18 -2.30 1.73 -2.99
N ALA A 19 -3.49 1.49 -2.45
CA ALA A 19 -3.67 0.82 -1.17
C ALA A 19 -4.78 -0.22 -1.19
N THR A 20 -4.63 -1.26 -0.36
CA THR A 20 -5.69 -2.25 -0.12
C THR A 20 -6.82 -1.71 0.75
N LYS A 21 -6.51 -0.78 1.66
CA LYS A 21 -7.43 -0.12 2.59
C LYS A 21 -7.35 1.40 2.43
N THR A 22 -8.05 1.94 1.43
CA THR A 22 -8.04 3.40 1.13
C THR A 22 -8.50 4.26 2.30
N GLN A 23 -9.46 3.78 3.12
CA GLN A 23 -9.93 4.49 4.30
C GLN A 23 -8.82 4.81 5.31
N GLN A 24 -7.84 3.90 5.46
CA GLN A 24 -6.71 4.12 6.38
C GLN A 24 -5.72 5.17 5.85
N VAL A 25 -5.66 5.37 4.53
CA VAL A 25 -4.85 6.40 3.87
C VAL A 25 -5.53 7.76 3.98
N LEU A 26 -6.85 7.81 3.79
CA LEU A 26 -7.65 9.03 3.96
C LEU A 26 -7.65 9.49 5.43
N GLY A 27 -7.85 8.56 6.36
CA GLY A 27 -8.03 8.84 7.78
C GLY A 27 -9.39 9.48 8.11
N GLU A 28 -9.61 9.80 9.38
CA GLU A 28 -10.84 10.44 9.83
C GLU A 28 -11.03 11.79 9.15
N LYS A 29 -12.15 11.97 8.44
CA LYS A 29 -12.47 13.21 7.70
C LYS A 29 -11.30 13.67 6.79
N GLY A 30 -10.56 12.73 6.19
CA GLY A 30 -9.44 13.06 5.32
C GLY A 30 -8.24 13.71 6.04
N ARG A 31 -8.11 13.55 7.35
CA ARG A 31 -7.03 14.16 8.14
C ARG A 31 -5.65 13.65 7.70
N ARG A 32 -5.50 12.33 7.56
CA ARG A 32 -4.20 11.71 7.27
C ARG A 32 -3.69 12.06 5.88
N ILE A 33 -4.57 12.10 4.87
CA ILE A 33 -4.16 12.51 3.52
C ILE A 33 -3.73 13.98 3.48
N ARG A 34 -4.39 14.88 4.23
CA ARG A 34 -3.97 16.29 4.35
C ARG A 34 -2.62 16.43 5.05
N GLU A 35 -2.38 15.66 6.11
CA GLU A 35 -1.07 15.62 6.79
C GLU A 35 0.03 15.11 5.85
N LEU A 36 -0.25 14.06 5.07
CA LEU A 36 0.69 13.55 4.05
C LEU A 36 0.99 14.60 3.00
N THR A 37 -0.02 15.29 2.46
CA THR A 37 0.19 16.39 1.50
C THR A 37 1.05 17.49 2.09
N ALA A 38 0.78 17.92 3.33
CA ALA A 38 1.57 18.95 4.01
C ALA A 38 3.03 18.52 4.26
N MET A 39 3.26 17.25 4.60
CA MET A 39 4.62 16.72 4.78
C MET A 39 5.40 16.70 3.47
N VAL A 40 4.79 16.22 2.37
CA VAL A 40 5.45 16.20 1.05
C VAL A 40 5.71 17.63 0.58
N GLN A 41 4.74 18.53 0.74
CA GLN A 41 4.89 19.94 0.37
C GLN A 41 6.07 20.60 1.11
N LYS A 42 6.15 20.43 2.45
CA LYS A 42 7.24 21.01 3.26
C LYS A 42 8.59 20.35 3.01
N ARG A 43 8.62 19.05 2.71
CA ARG A 43 9.87 18.31 2.51
C ARG A 43 10.55 18.68 1.18
N PHE A 44 9.75 18.95 0.16
CA PHE A 44 10.24 19.22 -1.20
C PHE A 44 10.01 20.67 -1.64
N ASN A 45 9.65 21.57 -0.70
CA ASN A 45 9.45 23.00 -0.91
C ASN A 45 8.53 23.35 -2.09
N PHE A 46 7.44 22.60 -2.28
CA PHE A 46 6.45 22.93 -3.31
C PHE A 46 5.59 24.13 -2.92
N GLU A 47 5.21 24.91 -3.92
CA GLU A 47 4.22 25.97 -3.75
C GLU A 47 2.86 25.39 -3.32
N PRO A 48 2.05 26.15 -2.54
CA PRO A 48 0.70 25.74 -2.19
C PRO A 48 -0.14 25.39 -3.42
N GLY A 49 -0.77 24.21 -3.41
CA GLY A 49 -1.64 23.76 -4.50
C GLY A 49 -0.92 23.14 -5.71
N ARG A 50 0.42 23.05 -5.71
CA ARG A 50 1.18 22.33 -6.75
C ARG A 50 1.14 20.81 -6.60
N ILE A 51 0.86 20.29 -5.41
CA ILE A 51 0.77 18.84 -5.13
C ILE A 51 -0.64 18.45 -4.74
N GLU A 52 -1.14 17.37 -5.35
CA GLU A 52 -2.37 16.69 -4.95
C GLU A 52 -2.11 15.20 -4.73
N LEU A 53 -2.62 14.66 -3.61
CA LEU A 53 -2.53 13.23 -3.28
C LEU A 53 -3.89 12.58 -3.48
N TYR A 54 -3.88 11.42 -4.14
CA TYR A 54 -5.05 10.57 -4.34
C TYR A 54 -4.82 9.20 -3.71
N ALA A 55 -5.89 8.53 -3.31
CA ALA A 55 -5.85 7.16 -2.80
C ALA A 55 -6.68 6.26 -3.70
N GLU A 56 -6.02 5.30 -4.35
CA GLU A 56 -6.66 4.34 -5.23
C GLU A 56 -6.68 2.95 -4.60
N LYS A 57 -7.78 2.22 -4.81
CA LYS A 57 -7.93 0.86 -4.32
C LYS A 57 -7.30 -0.11 -5.31
N VAL A 58 -6.39 -0.95 -4.82
CA VAL A 58 -5.82 -2.03 -5.64
C VAL A 58 -6.91 -3.03 -6.03
N ALA A 59 -7.09 -3.24 -7.33
CA ALA A 59 -8.09 -4.16 -7.89
C ALA A 59 -7.88 -5.61 -7.41
N THR A 60 -6.65 -6.13 -7.54
CA THR A 60 -6.31 -7.52 -7.24
C THR A 60 -5.27 -7.61 -6.13
N ARG A 61 -5.69 -7.39 -4.88
CA ARG A 61 -4.80 -7.41 -3.70
C ARG A 61 -3.99 -8.73 -3.55
N GLY A 62 -4.53 -9.84 -4.05
CA GLY A 62 -3.86 -11.14 -4.03
C GLY A 62 -2.65 -11.25 -4.95
N LEU A 63 -2.60 -10.43 -6.00
CA LEU A 63 -1.49 -10.38 -6.96
C LEU A 63 -0.45 -9.31 -6.63
N CYS A 64 -0.66 -8.52 -5.57
CA CYS A 64 0.30 -7.53 -5.11
C CYS A 64 1.24 -8.12 -4.05
N ALA A 65 2.50 -8.36 -4.41
CA ALA A 65 3.50 -8.92 -3.51
C ALA A 65 3.67 -8.13 -2.20
N ILE A 66 3.74 -6.80 -2.28
CA ILE A 66 3.91 -5.92 -1.11
C ILE A 66 2.72 -6.05 -0.14
N ALA A 67 1.49 -6.10 -0.68
CA ALA A 67 0.29 -6.29 0.14
C ALA A 67 0.27 -7.64 0.85
N GLN A 68 0.76 -8.70 0.19
CA GLN A 68 0.81 -10.04 0.76
C GLN A 68 1.92 -10.19 1.79
N ALA A 69 3.09 -9.59 1.55
CA ALA A 69 4.18 -9.51 2.52
C ALA A 69 3.74 -8.74 3.78
N GLU A 70 3.01 -7.63 3.60
CA GLU A 70 2.43 -6.89 4.72
C GLU A 70 1.39 -7.73 5.48
N SER A 71 0.55 -8.49 4.76
CA SER A 71 -0.39 -9.43 5.39
C SER A 71 0.33 -10.53 6.18
N LEU A 72 1.44 -11.05 5.67
CA LEU A 72 2.27 -12.04 6.36
C LEU A 72 2.86 -11.45 7.64
N ARG A 73 3.41 -10.23 7.58
CA ARG A 73 3.90 -9.49 8.75
C ARG A 73 2.83 -9.41 9.84
N TYR A 74 1.62 -8.96 9.48
CA TYR A 74 0.51 -8.85 10.44
C TYR A 74 0.15 -10.18 11.10
N LYS A 75 0.12 -11.28 10.34
CA LYS A 75 -0.16 -12.61 10.87
C LYS A 75 0.93 -13.08 11.85
N LEU A 76 2.20 -12.87 11.51
CA LEU A 76 3.34 -13.25 12.36
C LEU A 76 3.37 -12.42 13.64
N THR A 77 3.22 -11.09 13.55
CA THR A 77 3.13 -10.22 14.73
C THR A 77 1.89 -10.50 15.58
N GLY A 78 0.84 -11.06 14.99
CA GLY A 78 -0.36 -11.53 15.68
C GLY A 78 -0.21 -12.89 16.38
N GLY A 79 1.00 -13.47 16.40
CA GLY A 79 1.28 -14.72 17.10
C GLY A 79 0.90 -15.99 16.34
N LEU A 80 0.55 -15.91 15.05
CA LEU A 80 0.34 -17.12 14.25
C LEU A 80 1.68 -17.82 13.99
N ALA A 81 1.68 -19.14 14.16
CA ALA A 81 2.83 -19.98 13.81
C ALA A 81 3.28 -19.75 12.35
N VAL A 82 4.60 -19.70 12.13
CA VAL A 82 5.22 -19.30 10.85
C VAL A 82 4.67 -20.09 9.66
N ARG A 83 4.66 -21.43 9.75
CA ARG A 83 4.14 -22.29 8.69
C ARG A 83 2.67 -22.00 8.37
N ARG A 84 1.84 -21.79 9.39
CA ARG A 84 0.41 -21.49 9.22
C ARG A 84 0.20 -20.13 8.55
N ALA A 85 0.98 -19.13 8.93
CA ALA A 85 0.93 -17.80 8.32
C ALA A 85 1.35 -17.86 6.84
N CYS A 86 2.46 -18.53 6.52
CA CYS A 86 2.98 -18.68 5.17
C CYS A 86 2.03 -19.46 4.26
N TYR A 87 1.55 -20.64 4.68
CA TYR A 87 0.60 -21.42 3.90
C TYR A 87 -0.71 -20.69 3.66
N GLY A 88 -1.20 -19.92 4.65
CA GLY A 88 -2.40 -19.11 4.47
C GLY A 88 -2.22 -17.96 3.46
N VAL A 89 -1.02 -17.39 3.35
CA VAL A 89 -0.71 -16.36 2.34
C VAL A 89 -0.50 -16.99 0.96
N LEU A 90 0.29 -18.07 0.87
CA LEU A 90 0.50 -18.82 -0.37
C LEU A 90 -0.83 -19.27 -0.99
N ARG A 91 -1.70 -19.88 -0.19
CA ARG A 91 -3.02 -20.31 -0.63
C ARG A 91 -3.85 -19.14 -1.18
N PHE A 92 -3.88 -18.03 -0.47
CA PHE A 92 -4.63 -16.84 -0.90
C PHE A 92 -4.10 -16.27 -2.22
N ILE A 93 -2.80 -16.29 -2.45
CA ILE A 93 -2.16 -15.84 -3.70
C ILE A 93 -2.53 -16.75 -4.87
N MET A 94 -2.44 -18.07 -4.68
CA MET A 94 -2.82 -19.05 -5.70
C MET A 94 -4.32 -18.98 -6.04
N GLU A 95 -5.19 -18.87 -5.03
CA GLU A 95 -6.64 -18.68 -5.22
C GLU A 95 -6.99 -17.37 -5.95
N SER A 96 -6.09 -16.37 -5.87
CA SER A 96 -6.24 -15.10 -6.60
C SER A 96 -5.79 -15.18 -8.07
N GLY A 97 -5.42 -16.35 -8.58
CA GLY A 97 -5.07 -16.59 -9.98
C GLY A 97 -3.59 -16.41 -10.33
N ALA A 98 -2.70 -16.44 -9.35
CA ALA A 98 -1.26 -16.42 -9.61
C ALA A 98 -0.79 -17.72 -10.28
N LYS A 99 0.17 -17.62 -11.21
CA LYS A 99 0.80 -18.80 -11.83
C LYS A 99 1.65 -19.61 -10.85
N GLY A 100 2.21 -18.94 -9.85
CA GLY A 100 3.06 -19.50 -8.81
C GLY A 100 3.45 -18.40 -7.83
N CYS A 101 3.87 -18.79 -6.63
CA CYS A 101 4.35 -17.87 -5.61
C CYS A 101 5.37 -18.57 -4.72
N GLU A 102 6.40 -17.84 -4.31
CA GLU A 102 7.38 -18.26 -3.33
C GLU A 102 7.34 -17.29 -2.13
N VAL A 103 7.39 -17.85 -0.92
CA VAL A 103 7.45 -17.08 0.32
C VAL A 103 8.67 -17.56 1.10
N VAL A 104 9.66 -16.69 1.22
CA VAL A 104 10.88 -16.94 2.01
C VAL A 104 10.80 -16.16 3.31
N VAL A 105 10.99 -16.85 4.44
CA VAL A 105 11.09 -16.25 5.76
C VAL A 105 12.43 -16.65 6.35
N SER A 106 13.27 -15.66 6.66
CA SER A 106 14.55 -15.82 7.34
C SER A 106 14.46 -15.18 8.73
N GLY A 107 15.11 -15.79 9.71
CA GLY A 107 15.18 -15.31 11.10
C GLY A 107 16.30 -16.00 11.84
#